data_AF-A0A6A9S9Q8-F1
#
_entry.id   AF-A0A6A9S9Q8-F1
#
_cell.length_a   1.000
_cell.length_b   1.000
_cell.length_c   1.000
_cell.angle_alpha   90.00
_cell.angle_beta   90.00
_cell.angle_gamma   90.00
#
_symmetry.space_group_name_H-M   'P 1'
#
loop_
_entity.id
_entity.type
_entity.pdbx_description
1 polymer ?
#
loop_
_entity_poly.entity_id
_entity_poly.type
_entity_poly.pdbx_seq_one_letter_code
_entity_poly.pdbx_strand_id
1 'polypeptide(L)'
;MKIEILGHDDQAIGIELYDENNHRHIVNVEWCGDIEKHTIDENSYPYKREERSEEEQRIMSQVEERAKYAAQQEFPEEDILEPMWDPEHIKRGIEALKAYQLDDFHREFRDYYEALQDPAKYASDPRESVVVESARIYKAFTITPDNRIGEIDDVALSYECQDGSDGSAGRVREMDDSLIVCAMPALDIGESFDYEDEFHKLVLTHLIAQIRDIYLHMGEEPPDEYKVQGVGKLNIHGDGIGET
;
A
#
# COMPACT_ATOMS: atom_id res chain seq x y z
N MET A 1 -7.49 -5.75 16.86
CA MET A 1 -8.62 -6.68 17.13
C MET A 1 -8.13 -7.90 17.89
N LYS A 2 -8.99 -8.66 18.58
CA LYS A 2 -8.61 -9.96 19.19
C LYS A 2 -8.81 -11.07 18.16
N ILE A 3 -7.88 -12.02 18.07
CA ILE A 3 -7.85 -13.06 17.02
C ILE A 3 -7.63 -14.46 17.61
N GLU A 4 -8.28 -15.44 17.00
CA GLU A 4 -8.11 -16.87 17.24
C GLU A 4 -8.14 -17.66 15.92
N ILE A 5 -7.18 -18.57 15.72
CA ILE A 5 -7.15 -19.46 14.55
C ILE A 5 -8.01 -20.68 14.86
N LEU A 6 -9.03 -20.94 14.04
CA LEU A 6 -9.98 -22.04 14.23
C LEU A 6 -9.49 -23.36 13.61
N GLY A 7 -8.54 -23.29 12.67
CA GLY A 7 -8.01 -24.41 11.90
C GLY A 7 -7.87 -24.06 10.42
N HIS A 8 -7.33 -24.98 9.63
CA HIS A 8 -7.17 -24.84 8.20
C HIS A 8 -7.36 -26.19 7.51
N ASP A 9 -7.61 -26.17 6.20
CA ASP A 9 -7.59 -27.33 5.32
C ASP A 9 -6.70 -27.07 4.09
N ASP A 10 -6.88 -27.81 2.99
CA ASP A 10 -6.07 -27.63 1.78
C ASP A 10 -6.47 -26.38 0.97
N GLN A 11 -7.56 -25.69 1.33
CA GLN A 11 -8.11 -24.56 0.57
C GLN A 11 -8.07 -23.25 1.34
N ALA A 12 -8.32 -23.28 2.66
CA ALA A 12 -8.46 -22.07 3.45
C ALA A 12 -8.10 -22.24 4.92
N ILE A 13 -7.90 -21.11 5.58
CA ILE A 13 -7.76 -20.97 7.04
C ILE A 13 -8.94 -20.19 7.63
N GLY A 14 -9.50 -20.71 8.73
CA GLY A 14 -10.56 -20.05 9.48
C GLY A 14 -10.00 -19.17 10.59
N ILE A 15 -10.31 -17.87 10.54
CA ILE A 15 -9.93 -16.86 11.53
C ILE A 15 -11.18 -16.37 12.26
N GLU A 16 -11.20 -16.49 13.59
CA GLU A 16 -12.16 -15.79 14.43
C GLU A 16 -11.56 -14.47 14.92
N LEU A 17 -12.33 -13.40 14.84
CA LEU A 17 -11.92 -12.11 15.39
C LEU A 17 -13.11 -11.26 15.85
N TYR A 18 -12.81 -10.25 16.66
CA TYR A 18 -13.81 -9.31 17.20
C TYR A 18 -13.51 -7.90 16.71
N ASP A 19 -14.54 -7.25 16.18
CA ASP A 19 -14.45 -5.87 15.72
C ASP A 19 -14.46 -4.86 16.89
N GLU A 20 -14.42 -3.57 16.58
CA GLU A 20 -14.45 -2.48 17.55
C GLU A 20 -15.78 -2.34 18.32
N ASN A 21 -16.88 -2.90 17.79
CA ASN A 21 -18.17 -2.98 18.46
C ASN A 21 -18.34 -4.27 19.27
N ASN A 22 -17.27 -5.09 19.34
CA ASN A 22 -17.24 -6.37 20.02
C ASN A 22 -18.23 -7.39 19.43
N HIS A 23 -18.55 -7.27 18.14
CA HIS A 23 -19.21 -8.31 17.38
C HIS A 23 -18.19 -9.35 16.91
N ARG A 24 -18.62 -10.60 16.89
CA ARG A 24 -17.79 -11.73 16.50
C ARG A 24 -17.91 -11.97 15.00
N HIS A 25 -16.75 -12.19 14.37
CA HIS A 25 -16.60 -12.53 12.97
C HIS A 25 -15.84 -13.86 12.86
N ILE A 26 -16.23 -14.68 11.89
CA ILE A 26 -15.45 -15.82 11.41
C ILE A 26 -15.20 -15.62 9.92
N VAL A 27 -13.94 -15.50 9.54
CA VAL A 27 -13.52 -15.28 8.16
C VAL A 27 -12.69 -16.48 7.70
N ASN A 28 -13.10 -17.11 6.61
CA ASN A 28 -12.31 -18.11 5.91
C ASN A 28 -11.51 -17.40 4.81
N VAL A 29 -10.19 -17.47 4.91
CA VAL A 29 -9.25 -16.86 3.96
C VAL A 29 -8.62 -17.98 3.13
N GLU A 30 -8.76 -17.91 1.81
CA GLU A 30 -8.10 -18.82 0.88
C GLU A 30 -6.61 -18.48 0.76
N TRP A 31 -5.79 -19.44 0.30
CA TRP A 31 -4.34 -19.26 0.16
C TRP A 31 -3.94 -18.19 -0.87
N CYS A 32 -4.86 -17.75 -1.73
CA CYS A 32 -4.69 -16.63 -2.66
C CYS A 32 -5.23 -15.29 -2.12
N GLY A 33 -5.63 -15.24 -0.85
CA GLY A 33 -6.16 -14.03 -0.21
C GLY A 33 -7.65 -13.78 -0.40
N ASP A 34 -8.34 -14.59 -1.22
CA ASP A 34 -9.79 -14.46 -1.40
C ASP A 34 -10.56 -14.86 -0.13
N ILE A 35 -11.71 -14.22 0.09
CA ILE A 35 -12.59 -14.52 1.22
C ILE A 35 -13.65 -15.53 0.78
N GLU A 36 -13.46 -16.80 1.13
CA GLU A 36 -14.43 -17.87 0.85
C GLU A 36 -15.75 -17.60 1.60
N LYS A 37 -15.64 -17.20 2.86
CA LYS A 37 -16.78 -17.02 3.76
C LYS A 37 -16.51 -16.01 4.86
N HIS A 38 -17.45 -15.10 5.06
CA HIS A 38 -17.47 -14.19 6.19
C HIS A 38 -18.78 -14.38 6.98
N THR A 39 -18.69 -14.95 8.18
CA THR A 39 -19.82 -15.20 9.08
C THR A 39 -19.79 -14.22 10.24
N ILE A 40 -20.95 -13.69 10.61
CA ILE A 40 -21.15 -12.75 11.72
C ILE A 40 -22.25 -13.27 12.64
N ASP A 41 -22.26 -12.81 13.88
CA ASP A 41 -23.35 -13.15 14.82
C ASP A 41 -24.70 -12.61 14.31
N GLU A 42 -25.79 -13.31 14.61
CA GLU A 42 -27.13 -12.91 14.16
C GLU A 42 -27.52 -11.51 14.66
N ASN A 43 -28.06 -10.69 13.76
CA ASN A 43 -28.48 -9.30 14.03
C ASN A 43 -27.34 -8.33 14.41
N SER A 44 -26.07 -8.67 14.16
CA SER A 44 -24.95 -7.73 14.32
C SER A 44 -24.92 -6.69 13.18
N TYR A 45 -24.89 -7.16 11.92
CA TYR A 45 -24.87 -6.33 10.73
C TYR A 45 -25.75 -6.88 9.60
N PRO A 46 -26.16 -6.03 8.64
CA PRO A 46 -26.81 -6.49 7.41
C PRO A 46 -25.91 -7.45 6.61
N TYR A 47 -26.50 -8.54 6.11
CA TYR A 47 -25.77 -9.53 5.30
C TYR A 47 -25.41 -9.00 3.92
N LYS A 48 -26.31 -8.21 3.31
CA LYS A 48 -26.06 -7.64 1.99
C LYS A 48 -25.32 -6.33 2.10
N ARG A 49 -24.32 -6.13 1.25
CA ARG A 49 -23.50 -4.92 1.22
C ARG A 49 -24.36 -3.66 0.98
N GLU A 50 -25.38 -3.74 0.14
CA GLU A 50 -26.24 -2.60 -0.20
C GLU A 50 -27.17 -2.17 0.95
N GLU A 51 -27.30 -3.02 1.97
CA GLU A 51 -28.10 -2.74 3.17
C GLU A 51 -27.22 -2.19 4.31
N ARG A 52 -25.89 -2.16 4.15
CA ARG A 52 -24.92 -1.61 5.12
C ARG A 52 -24.73 -0.12 4.91
N SER A 53 -24.58 0.60 6.01
CA SER A 53 -24.01 1.94 6.02
C SER A 53 -22.52 1.92 5.66
N GLU A 54 -21.97 3.08 5.31
CA GLU A 54 -20.53 3.25 5.04
C GLU A 54 -19.67 2.77 6.21
N GLU A 55 -20.09 3.07 7.44
CA GLU A 55 -19.38 2.66 8.65
C GLU A 55 -19.40 1.15 8.85
N GLU A 56 -20.55 0.51 8.66
CA GLU A 56 -20.66 -0.95 8.75
C GLU A 56 -19.83 -1.63 7.66
N GLN A 57 -19.78 -1.06 6.45
CA GLN A 57 -18.95 -1.58 5.38
C GLN A 57 -17.45 -1.37 5.67
N ARG A 58 -17.05 -0.23 6.25
CA ARG A 58 -15.68 0.01 6.71
C ARG A 58 -15.24 -1.06 7.71
N ILE A 59 -16.07 -1.35 8.70
CA ILE A 59 -15.78 -2.40 9.70
C ILE A 59 -15.61 -3.76 9.02
N MET A 60 -16.52 -4.14 8.12
CA MET A 60 -16.41 -5.42 7.39
C MET A 60 -15.10 -5.54 6.61
N SER A 61 -14.70 -4.48 5.91
CA SER A 61 -13.43 -4.46 5.18
C SER A 61 -12.24 -4.56 6.13
N GLN A 62 -12.22 -3.82 7.24
CA GLN A 62 -11.14 -3.91 8.23
C GLN A 62 -11.01 -5.32 8.83
N VAL A 63 -12.14 -5.98 9.10
CA VAL A 63 -12.18 -7.36 9.60
C VAL A 63 -11.57 -8.33 8.59
N GLU A 64 -11.94 -8.23 7.31
CA GLU A 64 -11.42 -9.09 6.25
C GLU A 64 -9.91 -8.89 6.07
N GLU A 65 -9.44 -7.65 6.01
CA GLU A 65 -8.02 -7.33 5.85
C GLU A 65 -7.20 -7.78 7.06
N ARG A 66 -7.75 -7.61 8.27
CA ARG A 66 -7.09 -8.11 9.48
C ARG A 66 -7.01 -9.64 9.52
N ALA A 67 -8.03 -10.34 9.00
CA ALA A 67 -8.04 -11.80 8.88
C ALA A 67 -6.98 -12.28 7.88
N LYS A 68 -6.89 -11.64 6.69
CA LYS A 68 -5.83 -11.95 5.71
C LYS A 68 -4.44 -11.77 6.29
N TYR A 69 -4.21 -10.66 7.00
CA TYR A 69 -2.93 -10.44 7.67
C TYR A 69 -2.64 -11.50 8.74
N ALA A 70 -3.63 -11.92 9.54
CA ALA A 70 -3.44 -13.01 10.50
C ALA A 70 -3.10 -14.35 9.81
N ALA A 71 -3.76 -14.64 8.69
CA ALA A 71 -3.52 -15.83 7.89
C ALA A 71 -2.08 -15.84 7.33
N GLN A 72 -1.63 -14.73 6.73
CA GLN A 72 -0.26 -14.58 6.25
C GLN A 72 0.80 -14.72 7.37
N GLN A 73 0.50 -14.22 8.57
CA GLN A 73 1.41 -14.37 9.72
C GLN A 73 1.56 -15.83 10.18
N GLU A 74 0.50 -16.63 10.07
CA GLU A 74 0.55 -18.06 10.41
C GLU A 74 1.20 -18.88 9.30
N PHE A 75 0.94 -18.53 8.03
CA PHE A 75 1.44 -19.21 6.83
C PHE A 75 2.22 -18.25 5.93
N PRO A 76 3.46 -17.89 6.32
CA PRO A 76 4.27 -16.88 5.60
C PRO A 76 4.71 -17.29 4.20
N GLU A 77 4.62 -18.57 3.85
CA GLU A 77 4.95 -19.10 2.53
C GLU A 77 3.82 -19.04 1.50
N GLU A 78 2.58 -18.78 1.94
CA GLU A 78 1.41 -18.70 1.07
C GLU A 78 1.23 -17.27 0.55
N ASP A 79 0.63 -17.14 -0.64
CA ASP A 79 0.43 -15.87 -1.36
C ASP A 79 -0.92 -15.23 -0.98
N ILE A 80 -1.10 -14.97 0.32
CA ILE A 80 -2.36 -14.44 0.88
C ILE A 80 -2.43 -12.93 0.74
N LEU A 81 -1.32 -12.24 1.02
CA LEU A 81 -1.19 -10.80 0.86
C LEU A 81 -0.31 -10.48 -0.34
N GLU A 82 -0.80 -9.58 -1.20
CA GLU A 82 0.08 -8.93 -2.16
C GLU A 82 1.26 -8.28 -1.40
N PRO A 83 2.51 -8.36 -1.91
CA PRO A 83 3.70 -7.98 -1.15
C PRO A 83 3.67 -6.58 -0.55
N MET A 84 3.11 -5.59 -1.27
CA MET A 84 3.01 -4.23 -0.75
C MET A 84 1.94 -4.06 0.33
N TRP A 85 1.12 -5.06 0.65
CA TRP A 85 0.21 -5.08 1.79
C TRP A 85 0.76 -5.87 2.98
N ASP A 86 1.94 -6.48 2.86
CA ASP A 86 2.68 -7.05 3.97
C ASP A 86 3.67 -6.02 4.58
N PRO A 87 3.46 -5.60 5.85
CA PRO A 87 4.41 -4.76 6.57
C PRO A 87 5.83 -5.31 6.62
N GLU A 88 6.03 -6.62 6.66
CA GLU A 88 7.37 -7.21 6.77
C GLU A 88 8.13 -7.10 5.44
N HIS A 89 7.46 -7.32 4.31
CA HIS A 89 8.02 -7.03 2.99
C HIS A 89 8.46 -5.56 2.84
N ILE A 90 7.60 -4.60 3.23
CA ILE A 90 7.97 -3.17 3.18
C ILE A 90 9.16 -2.87 4.11
N LYS A 91 9.22 -3.49 5.30
CA LYS A 91 10.38 -3.35 6.21
C LYS A 91 11.68 -3.81 5.55
N ARG A 92 11.68 -4.93 4.82
CA ARG A 92 12.85 -5.37 4.05
C ARG A 92 13.28 -4.32 3.02
N GLY A 93 12.31 -3.68 2.35
CA GLY A 93 12.56 -2.54 1.46
C GLY A 93 13.19 -1.33 2.17
N ILE A 94 12.68 -0.98 3.36
CA ILE A 94 13.23 0.10 4.20
C ILE A 94 14.66 -0.21 4.63
N GLU A 95 14.95 -1.45 5.06
CA GLU A 95 16.29 -1.89 5.43
C GLU A 95 17.27 -1.82 4.25
N ALA A 96 16.84 -2.30 3.09
CA ALA A 96 17.62 -2.23 1.86
C ALA A 96 17.96 -0.78 1.49
N LEU A 97 16.97 0.13 1.57
CA LEU A 97 17.15 1.54 1.26
C LEU A 97 18.02 2.28 2.29
N LYS A 98 17.97 1.90 3.57
CA LYS A 98 18.87 2.42 4.62
C LYS A 98 20.31 1.98 4.43
N ALA A 99 20.53 0.77 3.93
CA ALA A 99 21.86 0.22 3.67
C ALA A 99 22.45 0.68 2.32
N TYR A 100 21.64 1.27 1.45
CA TYR A 100 22.04 1.70 0.12
C TYR A 100 22.97 2.93 0.18
N GLN A 101 23.96 3.00 -0.72
CA GLN A 101 24.89 4.12 -0.75
C GLN A 101 24.17 5.40 -1.21
N LEU A 102 24.34 6.49 -0.46
CA LEU A 102 23.62 7.75 -0.72
C LEU A 102 23.95 8.34 -2.10
N ASP A 103 25.21 8.29 -2.53
CA ASP A 103 25.61 8.78 -3.86
C ASP A 103 24.90 8.01 -4.99
N ASP A 104 24.71 6.69 -4.81
CA ASP A 104 23.97 5.88 -5.76
C ASP A 104 22.47 6.18 -5.68
N PHE A 105 21.91 6.32 -4.47
CA PHE A 105 20.52 6.74 -4.29
C PHE A 105 20.23 8.07 -5.03
N HIS A 106 21.05 9.10 -4.79
CA HIS A 106 20.90 10.42 -5.40
C HIS A 106 21.01 10.39 -6.92
N ARG A 107 21.73 9.43 -7.48
CA ARG A 107 21.80 9.26 -8.94
C ARG A 107 20.56 8.55 -9.46
N GLU A 108 20.21 7.40 -8.89
CA GLU A 108 19.18 6.50 -9.41
C GLU A 108 17.75 6.98 -9.12
N PHE A 109 17.54 7.82 -8.10
CA PHE A 109 16.23 8.36 -7.72
C PHE A 109 16.02 9.83 -8.13
N ARG A 110 16.93 10.40 -8.92
CA ARG A 110 16.85 11.80 -9.35
C ARG A 110 15.64 12.07 -10.26
N ASP A 111 15.35 11.13 -11.16
CA ASP A 111 14.20 11.17 -12.05
C ASP A 111 12.88 11.18 -11.27
N TYR A 112 12.81 10.37 -10.20
CA TYR A 112 11.64 10.29 -9.34
C TYR A 112 11.37 11.61 -8.62
N TYR A 113 12.40 12.21 -8.03
CA TYR A 113 12.30 13.53 -7.41
C TYR A 113 11.78 14.61 -8.37
N GLU A 114 12.36 14.68 -9.57
CA GLU A 114 11.93 15.65 -10.58
C GLU A 114 10.49 15.40 -11.05
N ALA A 115 10.09 14.14 -11.18
CA ALA A 115 8.73 13.76 -11.57
C ALA A 115 7.70 14.05 -10.47
N LEU A 116 8.06 13.95 -9.19
CA LEU A 116 7.18 14.37 -8.09
C LEU A 116 6.91 15.87 -8.12
N GLN A 117 7.89 16.69 -8.51
CA GLN A 117 7.73 18.14 -8.58
C GLN A 117 6.98 18.60 -9.86
N ASP A 118 7.24 17.95 -10.99
CA ASP A 118 6.65 18.30 -12.29
C ASP A 118 6.34 17.05 -13.11
N PRO A 119 5.26 16.32 -12.79
CA PRO A 119 4.93 15.07 -13.46
C PRO A 119 4.58 15.28 -14.95
N ALA A 120 4.03 16.44 -15.31
CA ALA A 120 3.70 16.76 -16.69
C ALA A 120 4.95 16.80 -17.61
N LYS A 121 6.14 17.02 -17.06
CA LYS A 121 7.42 16.88 -17.79
C LYS A 121 7.70 15.44 -18.24
N TYR A 122 7.21 14.46 -17.49
CA TYR A 122 7.46 13.04 -17.67
C TYR A 122 6.29 12.29 -18.33
N ALA A 123 5.16 12.98 -18.52
CA ALA A 123 4.00 12.47 -19.23
C ALA A 123 4.30 12.16 -20.71
N SER A 124 3.58 11.19 -21.28
CA SER A 124 3.62 10.89 -22.71
C SER A 124 2.81 11.89 -23.53
N ASP A 125 1.81 12.51 -22.89
CA ASP A 125 0.90 13.49 -23.48
C ASP A 125 1.42 14.93 -23.36
N PRO A 126 0.91 15.88 -24.18
CA PRO A 126 1.29 17.29 -24.06
C PRO A 126 1.08 17.82 -22.64
N ARG A 127 2.05 18.58 -22.13
CA ARG A 127 2.04 19.13 -20.76
C ARG A 127 0.73 19.81 -20.39
N GLU A 128 0.12 20.53 -21.32
CA GLU A 128 -1.10 21.30 -21.06
C GLU A 128 -2.33 20.42 -20.90
N SER A 129 -2.27 19.17 -21.34
CA SER A 129 -3.37 18.20 -21.23
C SER A 129 -3.36 17.41 -19.92
N VAL A 130 -2.25 17.39 -19.19
CA VAL A 130 -2.10 16.58 -17.98
C VAL A 130 -2.76 17.25 -16.78
N VAL A 131 -3.62 16.51 -16.07
CA VAL A 131 -4.15 16.92 -14.76
C VAL A 131 -3.12 16.52 -13.69
N VAL A 132 -2.28 17.47 -13.27
CA VAL A 132 -1.17 17.21 -12.34
C VAL A 132 -1.64 16.64 -10.99
N GLU A 133 -2.81 17.04 -10.51
CA GLU A 133 -3.35 16.61 -9.20
C GLU A 133 -3.76 15.13 -9.18
N SER A 134 -4.11 14.55 -10.34
CA SER A 134 -4.42 13.11 -10.45
C SER A 134 -3.18 12.25 -10.69
N ALA A 135 -2.02 12.86 -10.95
CA ALA A 135 -0.80 12.14 -11.25
C ALA A 135 -0.36 11.27 -10.06
N ARG A 136 -0.13 9.99 -10.33
CA ARG A 136 0.56 9.04 -9.45
C ARG A 136 1.91 8.72 -10.07
N ILE A 137 2.97 8.96 -9.31
CA ILE A 137 4.35 8.80 -9.75
C ILE A 137 4.91 7.60 -9.02
N TYR A 138 5.42 6.65 -9.79
CA TYR A 138 5.93 5.37 -9.33
C TYR A 138 7.43 5.30 -9.52
N LYS A 139 8.13 4.89 -8.48
CA LYS A 139 9.51 4.41 -8.54
C LYS A 139 9.57 3.07 -7.85
N ALA A 140 10.14 2.07 -8.51
CA ALA A 140 10.19 0.73 -7.98
C ALA A 140 11.63 0.20 -7.96
N PHE A 141 11.89 -0.73 -7.05
CA PHE A 141 13.14 -1.46 -7.01
C PHE A 141 12.90 -2.86 -6.45
N THR A 142 13.73 -3.82 -6.84
CA THR A 142 13.68 -5.17 -6.28
C THR A 142 14.58 -5.29 -5.05
N ILE A 143 14.23 -6.17 -4.13
CA ILE A 143 15.05 -6.55 -2.99
C ILE A 143 15.54 -7.99 -3.12
N THR A 144 16.81 -8.20 -2.82
CA THR A 144 17.42 -9.53 -2.76
C THR A 144 17.03 -10.26 -1.46
N PRO A 145 17.27 -11.59 -1.37
CA PRO A 145 17.05 -12.35 -0.13
C PRO A 145 17.87 -11.85 1.07
N ASP A 146 18.97 -11.12 0.85
CA ASP A 146 19.79 -10.51 1.90
C ASP A 146 19.46 -9.02 2.15
N ASN A 147 18.24 -8.59 1.79
CA ASN A 147 17.70 -7.24 1.96
C ASN A 147 18.62 -6.16 1.37
N ARG A 148 19.09 -6.37 0.14
CA ARG A 148 19.78 -5.34 -0.64
C ARG A 148 18.94 -4.93 -1.84
N ILE A 149 19.10 -3.67 -2.25
CA ILE A 149 18.51 -3.21 -3.51
C ILE A 149 19.16 -3.97 -4.67
N GLY A 150 18.31 -4.55 -5.52
CA GLY A 150 18.67 -5.20 -6.77
C GLY A 150 18.51 -4.25 -7.95
N GLU A 151 17.52 -4.53 -8.80
CA GLU A 151 17.19 -3.69 -9.95
C GLU A 151 16.40 -2.47 -9.49
N ILE A 152 16.69 -1.30 -10.06
CA ILE A 152 15.91 -0.08 -9.86
C ILE A 152 15.26 0.26 -11.20
N ASP A 153 13.95 0.43 -11.20
CA ASP A 153 13.20 0.75 -12.41
C ASP A 153 13.24 2.26 -12.68
N ASP A 154 13.07 2.65 -13.95
CA ASP A 154 12.83 4.04 -14.34
C ASP A 154 11.49 4.53 -13.76
N VAL A 155 11.36 5.86 -13.57
CA VAL A 155 10.09 6.43 -13.14
C VAL A 155 8.95 6.12 -14.11
N ALA A 156 7.79 5.76 -13.56
CA ALA A 156 6.55 5.57 -14.31
C ALA A 156 5.44 6.47 -13.72
N LEU A 157 4.42 6.77 -14.52
CA LEU A 157 3.32 7.64 -14.15
C LEU A 157 1.98 7.12 -14.66
N SER A 158 0.92 7.37 -13.89
CA SER A 158 -0.46 7.34 -14.35
C SER A 158 -1.12 8.67 -14.00
N TYR A 159 -1.95 9.21 -14.88
CA TYR A 159 -2.61 10.51 -14.69
C TYR A 159 -3.89 10.58 -15.52
N GLU A 160 -4.77 11.52 -15.19
CA GLU A 160 -5.90 11.89 -16.04
C GLU A 160 -5.51 13.04 -16.97
N CYS A 161 -6.10 13.05 -18.16
CA CYS A 161 -6.03 14.14 -19.13
C CYS A 161 -7.24 15.06 -18.97
N GLN A 162 -7.11 16.33 -19.38
CA GLN A 162 -8.17 17.34 -19.31
C GLN A 162 -9.44 16.97 -20.12
N ASP A 163 -9.31 16.07 -21.09
CA ASP A 163 -10.44 15.56 -21.87
C ASP A 163 -11.15 14.36 -21.21
N GLY A 164 -10.69 13.95 -20.02
CA GLY A 164 -11.22 12.85 -19.23
C GLY A 164 -10.67 11.47 -19.61
N SER A 165 -9.67 11.39 -20.49
CA SER A 165 -8.96 10.13 -20.78
C SER A 165 -7.84 9.84 -19.78
N ASP A 166 -7.49 8.57 -19.61
CA ASP A 166 -6.34 8.17 -18.79
C ASP A 166 -5.06 8.18 -19.63
N GLY A 167 -4.01 8.76 -19.05
CA GLY A 167 -2.66 8.77 -19.59
C GLY A 167 -1.67 7.99 -18.72
N SER A 168 -0.60 7.51 -19.34
CA SER A 168 0.49 6.84 -18.63
C SER A 168 1.84 7.06 -19.32
N ALA A 169 2.91 6.95 -18.54
CA ALA A 169 4.27 7.01 -19.03
C ALA A 169 5.16 6.03 -18.28
N GLY A 170 6.20 5.52 -18.93
CA GLY A 170 7.08 4.50 -18.37
C GLY A 170 6.41 3.12 -18.31
N ARG A 171 7.05 2.17 -17.63
CA ARG A 171 6.54 0.81 -17.43
C ARG A 171 6.48 0.53 -15.94
N VAL A 172 5.30 0.18 -15.44
CA VAL A 172 5.15 -0.41 -14.10
C VAL A 172 5.40 -1.92 -14.23
N ARG A 173 6.32 -2.45 -13.42
CA ARG A 173 6.60 -3.88 -13.35
C ARG A 173 5.40 -4.60 -12.73
N GLU A 174 5.15 -5.84 -13.17
CA GLU A 174 4.20 -6.71 -12.48
C GLU A 174 4.69 -6.96 -11.05
N MET A 175 3.77 -6.96 -10.09
CA MET A 175 4.10 -7.16 -8.68
C MET A 175 4.67 -8.56 -8.46
N ASP A 176 5.72 -8.66 -7.67
CA ASP A 176 6.31 -9.91 -7.20
C ASP A 176 6.90 -9.74 -5.79
N ASP A 177 7.25 -10.85 -5.14
CA ASP A 177 7.74 -10.91 -3.74
C ASP A 177 9.10 -10.22 -3.50
N SER A 178 9.70 -9.65 -4.54
CA SER A 178 10.91 -8.85 -4.47
C SER A 178 10.65 -7.36 -4.70
N LEU A 179 9.51 -6.98 -5.30
CA LEU A 179 9.28 -5.61 -5.73
C LEU A 179 8.86 -4.71 -4.58
N ILE A 180 9.53 -3.56 -4.43
CA ILE A 180 9.14 -2.46 -3.56
C ILE A 180 8.71 -1.30 -4.43
N VAL A 181 7.51 -0.78 -4.18
CA VAL A 181 6.92 0.31 -4.96
C VAL A 181 6.75 1.56 -4.09
N CYS A 182 7.39 2.65 -4.52
CA CYS A 182 7.13 4.00 -4.01
C CYS A 182 6.14 4.67 -4.95
N ALA A 183 4.92 4.89 -4.48
CA ALA A 183 3.85 5.53 -5.25
C ALA A 183 3.40 6.79 -4.52
N MET A 184 3.69 7.96 -5.07
CA MET A 184 3.38 9.25 -4.45
C MET A 184 2.65 10.16 -5.45
N PRO A 185 1.81 11.09 -4.97
CA PRO A 185 1.22 12.11 -5.81
C PRO A 185 2.28 13.14 -6.20
N ALA A 186 1.92 14.08 -7.07
CA ALA A 186 2.70 15.29 -7.24
C ALA A 186 2.87 16.01 -5.88
N LEU A 187 4.09 16.50 -5.61
CA LEU A 187 4.44 17.16 -4.36
C LEU A 187 4.88 18.60 -4.63
N ASP A 188 4.38 19.52 -3.81
CA ASP A 188 4.91 20.89 -3.77
C ASP A 188 6.21 20.90 -2.94
N ILE A 189 7.31 20.57 -3.62
CA ILE A 189 8.65 20.60 -3.05
C ILE A 189 9.17 22.05 -3.15
N GLY A 190 9.15 22.75 -2.03
CA GLY A 190 9.55 24.15 -1.95
C GLY A 190 11.01 24.40 -2.32
N GLU A 191 11.33 25.64 -2.70
CA GLU A 191 12.68 26.04 -3.16
C GLU A 191 13.79 25.84 -2.12
N SER A 192 13.44 25.71 -0.84
CA SER A 192 14.41 25.49 0.25
C SER A 192 14.73 24.02 0.50
N PHE A 193 14.09 23.09 -0.22
CA PHE A 193 14.30 21.67 -0.04
C PHE A 193 15.68 21.25 -0.56
N ASP A 194 16.48 20.64 0.30
CA ASP A 194 17.79 20.10 -0.06
C ASP A 194 17.64 18.65 -0.52
N TYR A 195 17.81 18.43 -1.83
CA TYR A 195 17.69 17.11 -2.43
C TYR A 195 18.60 16.07 -1.77
N GLU A 196 19.87 16.41 -1.54
CA GLU A 196 20.89 15.46 -1.05
C GLU A 196 20.67 15.12 0.43
N ASP A 197 20.12 16.06 1.21
CA ASP A 197 19.91 15.87 2.64
C ASP A 197 18.50 15.34 3.00
N GLU A 198 17.48 15.62 2.18
CA GLU A 198 16.07 15.42 2.55
C GLU A 198 15.36 14.35 1.72
N PHE A 199 15.73 14.12 0.45
CA PHE A 199 14.93 13.24 -0.41
C PHE A 199 14.97 11.77 0.00
N HIS A 200 16.13 11.26 0.43
CA HIS A 200 16.24 9.90 0.96
C HIS A 200 15.34 9.69 2.19
N LYS A 201 15.28 10.70 3.07
CA LYS A 201 14.40 10.69 4.26
C LYS A 201 12.93 10.74 3.86
N LEU A 202 12.58 11.48 2.82
CA LEU A 202 11.22 11.56 2.30
C LEU A 202 10.75 10.18 1.79
N VAL A 203 11.56 9.51 0.96
CA VAL A 203 11.24 8.17 0.45
C VAL A 203 11.14 7.14 1.58
N LEU A 204 12.05 7.17 2.55
CA LEU A 204 11.96 6.31 3.75
C LEU A 204 10.69 6.59 4.55
N THR A 205 10.36 7.86 4.79
CA THR A 205 9.16 8.25 5.54
C THR A 205 7.89 7.79 4.82
N HIS A 206 7.88 7.86 3.49
CA HIS A 206 6.78 7.34 2.67
C HIS A 206 6.56 5.83 2.88
N LEU A 207 7.61 5.01 2.81
CA LEU A 207 7.49 3.56 3.05
C LEU A 207 7.06 3.24 4.49
N ILE A 208 7.55 3.99 5.48
CA ILE A 208 7.10 3.88 6.88
C ILE A 208 5.61 4.25 7.00
N ALA A 209 5.17 5.30 6.31
CA ALA A 209 3.77 5.71 6.26
C ALA A 209 2.89 4.68 5.52
N GLN A 210 3.42 3.92 4.55
CA GLN A 210 2.66 2.82 3.97
C GLN A 210 2.38 1.72 5.00
N ILE A 211 3.35 1.38 5.86
CA ILE A 211 3.13 0.43 6.96
C ILE A 211 2.06 0.96 7.93
N ARG A 212 2.14 2.25 8.30
CA ARG A 212 1.11 2.91 9.11
C ARG A 212 -0.29 2.69 8.52
N ASP A 213 -0.42 2.92 7.23
CA ASP A 213 -1.69 2.87 6.53
C ASP A 213 -2.24 1.45 6.43
N ILE A 214 -1.39 0.42 6.35
CA ILE A 214 -1.82 -0.99 6.43
C ILE A 214 -2.46 -1.29 7.79
N TYR A 215 -1.87 -0.83 8.91
CA TYR A 215 -2.49 -1.01 10.23
C TYR A 215 -3.84 -0.29 10.35
N LEU A 216 -3.92 0.96 9.88
CA LEU A 216 -5.18 1.70 9.86
C LEU A 216 -6.23 1.03 8.98
N HIS A 217 -5.82 0.43 7.87
CA HIS A 217 -6.66 -0.34 6.97
C HIS A 217 -7.21 -1.62 7.61
N MET A 218 -6.52 -2.17 8.62
CA MET A 218 -7.00 -3.28 9.45
C MET A 218 -7.81 -2.83 10.67
N GLY A 219 -8.05 -1.52 10.84
CA GLY A 219 -8.70 -0.99 12.05
C GLY A 219 -7.85 -1.10 13.31
N GLU A 220 -6.53 -1.14 13.16
CA GLU A 220 -5.59 -1.23 14.27
C GLU A 220 -4.76 0.06 14.42
N GLU A 221 -4.41 0.37 15.67
CA GLU A 221 -3.45 1.43 15.95
C GLU A 221 -2.06 0.96 15.50
N PRO A 222 -1.39 1.69 14.59
CA PRO A 222 -0.04 1.32 14.15
C PRO A 222 0.95 1.34 15.33
N PRO A 223 2.01 0.52 15.31
CA PRO A 223 3.11 0.64 16.27
C PRO A 223 3.74 2.04 16.24
N ASP A 224 4.23 2.52 17.40
CA ASP A 224 4.68 3.92 17.57
C ASP A 224 5.76 4.35 16.56
N GLU A 225 6.63 3.43 16.13
CA GLU A 225 7.68 3.71 15.14
C GLU A 225 7.14 4.01 13.73
N TYR A 226 5.91 3.60 13.43
CA TYR A 226 5.24 3.86 12.15
C TYR A 226 4.27 5.04 12.22
N LYS A 227 4.10 5.70 13.37
CA LYS A 227 3.24 6.89 13.54
C LYS A 227 3.86 8.17 12.98
N VAL A 228 4.29 8.12 11.72
CA VAL A 228 4.90 9.23 11.01
C VAL A 228 3.83 10.06 10.29
N GLN A 229 4.13 11.33 10.04
CA GLN A 229 3.33 12.19 9.16
C GLN A 229 3.91 12.12 7.74
N GLY A 230 3.03 12.16 6.74
CA GLY A 230 3.41 12.08 5.33
C GLY A 230 2.50 11.16 4.52
N VAL A 231 2.75 11.15 3.21
CA VAL A 231 2.06 10.31 2.22
C VAL A 231 2.44 8.86 2.46
N GLY A 232 1.48 7.99 2.70
CA GLY A 232 1.67 6.54 2.75
C GLY A 232 1.04 5.87 1.55
N LYS A 233 0.09 4.95 1.75
CA LYS A 233 -0.61 4.29 0.65
C LYS A 233 -1.58 5.24 -0.03
N LEU A 234 -1.64 5.14 -1.35
CA LEU A 234 -2.69 5.77 -2.15
C LEU A 234 -3.84 4.76 -2.28
N ASN A 235 -5.07 5.18 -1.98
CA ASN A 235 -6.29 4.37 -2.03
C ASN A 235 -6.47 3.41 -0.85
N ILE A 236 -6.45 3.93 0.38
CA ILE A 236 -6.96 3.14 1.53
C ILE A 236 -8.49 3.29 1.61
N HIS A 237 -9.22 2.19 1.82
CA HIS A 237 -10.66 2.27 2.04
C HIS A 237 -11.00 3.30 3.13
N GLY A 238 -11.81 4.30 2.79
CA GLY A 238 -12.26 5.36 3.71
C GLY A 238 -11.54 6.70 3.62
N ASP A 239 -10.59 6.90 2.68
CA ASP A 239 -10.00 8.24 2.42
C ASP A 239 -10.77 9.07 1.37
N GLY A 240 -11.79 8.50 0.73
CA GLY A 240 -12.57 9.16 -0.33
C GLY A 240 -11.78 9.44 -1.61
N ILE A 241 -10.61 8.81 -1.78
CA ILE A 241 -9.74 8.97 -2.96
C ILE A 241 -9.66 7.67 -3.79
N GLY A 242 -10.19 6.56 -3.27
CA GLY A 242 -10.29 5.27 -3.95
C GLY A 242 -11.66 4.91 -4.53
N GLU A 243 -12.63 5.83 -4.56
CA GLU A 243 -13.88 5.64 -5.33
C GLU A 243 -13.74 6.31 -6.69
N THR A 244 -13.17 5.58 -7.65
CA THR A 244 -13.39 5.80 -9.08
C THR A 244 -14.04 4.56 -9.70
#